data_AF-A0A3N0YJD8-F1
#
_entry.id   AF-A0A3N0YJD8-F1
#
_cell.length_a   1.000
_cell.length_b   1.000
_cell.length_c   1.000
_cell.angle_alpha   90.00
_cell.angle_beta   90.00
_cell.angle_gamma   90.00
#
_symmetry.space_group_name_H-M   'P 1'
#
loop_
_entity.id
_entity.type
_entity.pdbx_description
1 polymer ?
#
loop_
_entity_poly.entity_id
_entity_poly.type
_entity_poly.pdbx_seq_one_letter_code
_entity_poly.pdbx_strand_id
1 'polypeptide(L)'
;MSGRGKGGKGLGKGGAKRHRKVLRDNIQGITKPAIRRLARRGGVKRISGLIYEETRGVLKVFLENVIRDAVTYTEHAKRKTVTAMDVVYALKRQGRTLYGFGDMSGRGKGGKGLGKGGAKRHRKVLRDNIQGITKPAIRRLARRGGVKRISGLIYEETRGVLKVFLENVIRDAVTYTEHAKRKTVTAMDVVYALKRQGRTLIMPEPAKSAPKKGSKKAVTKTAGKTGKKRKRSRKESYAIYVYKVLKQVHPDTGISSKAMGIMNSFVNDIFERIAGEASRLTHYNKRSTITSREIQTAVRLLLPGELAKHAVSEGTKAVTKYTSSK
;
A
#
# COMPACT_ATOMS: atom_id res chain seq x y z
N MET A 1 -21.25 -54.13 -0.55
CA MET A 1 -20.45 -53.72 0.63
C MET A 1 -19.76 -52.40 0.34
N SER A 2 -20.19 -51.31 0.97
CA SER A 2 -19.72 -49.94 0.74
C SER A 2 -18.41 -49.65 1.48
N GLY A 3 -17.32 -49.45 0.75
CA GLY A 3 -16.00 -49.11 1.27
C GLY A 3 -15.95 -47.72 1.90
N ARG A 4 -15.86 -47.65 3.22
CA ARG A 4 -15.76 -46.43 4.01
C ARG A 4 -14.28 -46.01 4.12
N GLY A 5 -13.87 -45.04 3.31
CA GLY A 5 -12.51 -44.50 3.32
C GLY A 5 -12.15 -43.86 4.67
N LYS A 6 -11.04 -44.29 5.27
CA LYS A 6 -10.47 -43.71 6.49
C LYS A 6 -9.99 -42.28 6.23
N GLY A 7 -10.69 -41.29 6.78
CA GLY A 7 -10.27 -39.89 6.78
C GLY A 7 -8.95 -39.72 7.52
N GLY A 8 -7.95 -39.16 6.84
CA GLY A 8 -6.65 -38.83 7.42
C GLY A 8 -6.82 -37.84 8.58
N LYS A 9 -6.41 -38.24 9.78
CA LYS A 9 -6.25 -37.35 10.93
C LYS A 9 -5.19 -36.30 10.59
N GLY A 10 -5.62 -35.11 10.22
CA GLY A 10 -4.76 -33.95 10.07
C GLY A 10 -4.04 -33.67 11.39
N LEU A 11 -2.71 -33.68 11.35
CA LEU A 11 -1.83 -33.27 12.44
C LEU A 11 -2.22 -31.85 12.87
N GLY A 12 -2.83 -31.74 14.06
CA GLY A 12 -3.15 -30.47 14.68
C GLY A 12 -1.87 -29.65 14.83
N LYS A 13 -1.86 -28.45 14.23
CA LYS A 13 -0.76 -27.49 14.42
C LYS A 13 -0.61 -27.22 15.92
N GLY A 14 0.47 -27.74 16.51
CA GLY A 14 0.82 -27.51 17.90
C GLY A 14 0.77 -26.03 18.24
N GLY A 15 0.02 -25.69 19.29
CA GLY A 15 -0.10 -24.32 19.77
C GLY A 15 1.27 -23.75 20.08
N ALA A 16 1.55 -22.54 19.58
CA ALA A 16 2.80 -21.85 19.87
C ALA A 16 2.99 -21.73 21.39
N LYS A 17 4.05 -22.35 21.94
CA LYS A 17 4.45 -22.19 23.34
C LYS A 17 4.63 -20.70 23.63
N ARG A 18 3.82 -20.16 24.54
CA ARG A 18 4.00 -18.79 25.06
C ARG A 18 5.32 -18.74 25.81
N HIS A 19 6.32 -18.08 25.22
CA HIS A 19 7.54 -17.77 25.93
C HIS A 19 7.23 -16.81 27.09
N ARG A 20 7.68 -17.16 28.31
CA ARG A 20 7.61 -16.30 29.50
C ARG A 20 8.38 -15.02 29.19
N LYS A 21 7.69 -13.87 29.20
CA LYS A 21 8.34 -12.57 28.99
C LYS A 21 9.21 -12.25 30.19
N VAL A 22 10.48 -11.91 29.93
CA VAL A 22 11.39 -11.38 30.95
C VAL A 22 10.86 -10.02 31.40
N LEU A 23 10.67 -9.86 32.72
CA LEU A 23 10.29 -8.57 33.30
C LEU A 23 11.47 -7.61 33.16
N ARG A 24 11.21 -6.45 32.56
CA ARG A 24 12.17 -5.34 32.43
C ARG A 24 11.45 -4.07 32.85
N ASP A 25 12.20 -3.12 33.39
CA ASP A 25 11.67 -1.78 33.66
C ASP A 25 11.27 -1.10 32.35
N ASN A 26 9.96 -1.08 32.09
CA ASN A 26 9.36 -0.54 30.86
C ASN A 26 9.00 0.93 31.01
N ILE A 27 9.52 1.62 32.03
CA ILE A 27 9.15 3.00 32.35
C ILE A 27 9.48 3.97 31.20
N GLN A 28 10.54 3.68 30.45
CA GLN A 28 10.92 4.41 29.23
C GLN A 28 10.01 4.11 28.02
N GLY A 29 9.12 3.11 28.13
CA GLY A 29 8.04 2.85 27.17
C GLY A 29 7.04 4.02 27.06
N ILE A 30 6.92 4.83 28.12
CA ILE A 30 6.29 6.14 28.05
C ILE A 30 7.30 7.11 27.43
N THR A 31 7.20 7.30 26.12
CA THR A 31 8.19 8.09 25.37
C THR A 31 7.99 9.60 25.52
N LYS A 32 9.08 10.40 25.43
CA LYS A 32 9.01 11.88 25.46
C LYS A 32 7.98 12.47 24.47
N PRO A 33 7.82 11.95 23.23
CA PRO A 33 6.76 12.39 22.32
C PRO A 33 5.35 12.12 22.83
N ALA A 34 5.10 11.03 23.57
CA ALA A 34 3.79 10.72 24.11
C ALA A 34 3.36 11.75 25.17
N ILE A 35 4.25 12.08 26.11
CA ILE A 35 4.04 13.12 27.12
C ILE A 35 3.82 14.47 26.44
N ARG A 36 4.65 14.81 25.44
CA ARG A 36 4.51 16.06 24.68
C ARG A 36 3.15 16.18 24.00
N ARG A 37 2.66 15.12 23.35
CA ARG A 37 1.33 15.12 22.70
C ARG A 37 0.19 15.39 23.67
N LEU A 38 0.27 14.80 24.87
CA LEU A 38 -0.74 14.99 25.92
C LEU A 38 -0.71 16.43 26.45
N ALA A 39 0.48 16.93 26.78
CA ALA A 39 0.65 18.31 27.25
C ALA A 39 0.21 19.35 26.22
N ARG A 40 0.41 19.10 24.91
CA ARG A 40 -0.11 19.97 23.85
C ARG A 40 -1.63 20.02 23.82
N ARG A 41 -2.31 18.89 24.09
CA ARG A 41 -3.78 18.84 24.18
C ARG A 41 -4.30 19.69 25.36
N GLY A 42 -3.52 19.79 26.43
CA GLY A 42 -3.78 20.70 27.56
C GLY A 42 -3.26 22.13 27.38
N GLY A 43 -2.86 22.55 26.16
CA GLY A 43 -2.44 23.93 25.88
C GLY A 43 -0.98 24.28 26.22
N VAL A 44 -0.17 23.33 26.69
CA VAL A 44 1.20 23.61 27.12
C VAL A 44 2.12 23.90 25.93
N LYS A 45 2.70 25.10 25.86
CA LYS A 45 3.55 25.56 24.73
C LYS A 45 5.02 25.16 24.85
N ARG A 46 5.59 25.07 26.05
CA ARG A 46 6.98 24.64 26.31
C ARG A 46 6.99 23.72 27.53
N ILE A 47 7.87 22.72 27.50
CA ILE A 47 7.99 21.70 28.56
C ILE A 47 9.47 21.58 28.90
N SER A 48 9.82 21.73 30.19
CA SER A 48 11.18 21.56 30.70
C SER A 48 11.65 20.10 30.57
N GLY A 49 12.97 19.90 30.52
CA GLY A 49 13.60 18.58 30.38
C GLY A 49 13.38 17.64 31.58
N LEU A 50 13.21 18.19 32.78
CA LEU A 50 13.05 17.42 34.03
C LEU A 50 11.65 16.81 34.17
N ILE A 51 10.63 17.50 33.64
CA ILE A 51 9.22 17.09 33.69
C ILE A 51 8.99 15.69 33.07
N TYR A 52 9.81 15.28 32.10
CA TYR A 52 9.62 13.98 31.45
C TYR A 52 9.91 12.80 32.39
N GLU A 53 10.91 12.90 33.26
CA GLU A 53 11.22 11.83 34.20
C GLU A 53 10.30 11.90 35.43
N GLU A 54 9.96 13.10 35.91
CA GLU A 54 8.98 13.28 36.99
C GLU A 54 7.60 12.73 36.61
N THR A 55 7.11 13.03 35.41
CA THR A 55 5.82 12.52 34.92
C THR A 55 5.80 10.99 34.91
N ARG A 56 6.94 10.35 34.58
CA ARG A 56 7.06 8.89 34.60
C ARG A 56 7.06 8.35 36.02
N GLY A 57 7.75 9.00 36.94
CA GLY A 57 7.74 8.65 38.37
C GLY A 57 6.32 8.68 38.94
N VAL A 58 5.59 9.77 38.72
CA VAL A 58 4.19 9.93 39.17
C VAL A 58 3.29 8.84 38.56
N LEU A 59 3.42 8.57 37.26
CA LEU A 59 2.63 7.52 36.60
C LEU A 59 2.95 6.12 37.14
N LYS A 60 4.21 5.84 37.50
CA LYS A 60 4.62 4.57 38.10
C LYS A 60 3.97 4.38 39.46
N VAL A 61 4.10 5.36 40.35
CA VAL A 61 3.52 5.31 41.71
C VAL A 61 1.99 5.18 41.64
N PHE A 62 1.34 5.94 40.77
CA PHE A 62 -0.10 5.86 40.57
C PHE A 62 -0.56 4.45 40.11
N LEU A 63 0.11 3.89 39.10
CA LEU A 63 -0.23 2.55 38.59
C LEU A 63 0.03 1.46 39.63
N GLU A 64 1.12 1.54 40.39
CA GLU A 64 1.40 0.59 41.47
C GLU A 64 0.30 0.60 42.53
N ASN A 65 -0.16 1.78 42.95
CA ASN A 65 -1.22 1.88 43.96
C ASN A 65 -2.55 1.30 43.45
N VAL A 66 -2.96 1.61 42.22
CA VAL A 66 -4.19 1.05 41.62
C VAL A 66 -4.10 -0.47 41.47
N ILE A 67 -2.94 -0.99 41.07
CA ILE A 67 -2.75 -2.44 40.92
C ILE A 67 -2.78 -3.14 42.28
N ARG A 68 -2.15 -2.58 43.33
CA ARG A 68 -2.21 -3.14 44.69
C ARG A 68 -3.65 -3.22 45.17
N ASP A 69 -4.42 -2.13 45.05
CA ASP A 69 -5.83 -2.11 45.44
C ASP A 69 -6.66 -3.14 44.64
N ALA A 70 -6.46 -3.25 43.34
CA ALA A 70 -7.18 -4.21 42.49
C ALA A 70 -6.84 -5.68 42.82
N VAL A 71 -5.58 -5.95 43.20
CA VAL A 71 -5.15 -7.28 43.65
C VAL A 71 -5.80 -7.63 44.98
N THR A 72 -5.89 -6.68 45.92
CA THR A 72 -6.59 -6.91 47.20
C THR A 72 -8.06 -7.34 47.00
N TYR A 73 -8.79 -6.70 46.09
CA TYR A 73 -10.17 -7.12 45.76
C TYR A 73 -10.23 -8.52 45.12
N THR A 74 -9.22 -8.85 44.30
CA THR A 74 -9.11 -10.14 43.63
C THR A 74 -8.82 -11.28 44.63
N GLU A 75 -7.93 -11.01 45.59
CA GLU A 75 -7.57 -11.92 46.68
C GLU A 75 -8.74 -12.15 47.65
N HIS A 76 -9.45 -11.08 48.03
CA HIS A 76 -10.66 -11.17 48.85
C HIS A 76 -11.73 -12.04 48.18
N ALA A 77 -11.85 -11.98 46.86
CA ALA A 77 -12.77 -12.81 46.08
C ALA A 77 -12.24 -14.23 45.80
N LYS A 78 -11.09 -14.62 46.35
CA LYS A 78 -10.41 -15.93 46.15
C LYS A 78 -10.18 -16.28 44.67
N ARG A 79 -10.02 -15.27 43.81
CA ARG A 79 -9.74 -15.43 42.38
C ARG A 79 -8.24 -15.25 42.12
N LYS A 80 -7.71 -15.95 41.11
CA LYS A 80 -6.31 -15.77 40.64
C LYS A 80 -6.21 -14.79 39.46
N THR A 81 -7.31 -14.17 39.06
CA THR A 81 -7.39 -13.31 37.87
C THR A 81 -8.10 -12.02 38.23
N VAL A 82 -7.38 -10.91 38.04
CA VAL A 82 -7.91 -9.55 38.21
C VAL A 82 -8.92 -9.30 37.09
N THR A 83 -10.16 -9.00 37.46
CA THR A 83 -11.24 -8.67 36.54
C THR A 83 -11.33 -7.16 36.34
N ALA A 84 -12.05 -6.73 35.30
CA ALA A 84 -12.29 -5.31 35.06
C ALA A 84 -12.97 -4.62 36.26
N MET A 85 -13.85 -5.35 36.97
CA MET A 85 -14.55 -4.82 38.15
C MET A 85 -13.61 -4.55 39.32
N ASP A 86 -12.61 -5.41 39.54
CA ASP A 86 -11.63 -5.21 40.62
C ASP A 86 -10.83 -3.90 40.41
N VAL A 87 -10.51 -3.57 39.15
CA VAL A 87 -9.85 -2.30 38.78
C VAL A 87 -10.82 -1.12 38.91
N VAL A 88 -12.08 -1.27 38.52
CA VAL A 88 -13.11 -0.22 38.66
C VAL A 88 -13.36 0.10 40.13
N TYR A 89 -13.43 -0.91 41.00
CA TYR A 89 -13.59 -0.71 42.44
C TYR A 89 -12.37 -0.06 43.08
N ALA A 90 -11.15 -0.46 42.69
CA ALA A 90 -9.92 0.21 43.11
C ALA A 90 -9.89 1.70 42.73
N LEU A 91 -10.28 2.04 41.51
CA LEU A 91 -10.36 3.43 41.05
C LEU A 91 -11.47 4.23 41.74
N LYS A 92 -12.63 3.59 41.99
CA LYS A 92 -13.76 4.20 42.71
C LYS A 92 -13.39 4.55 44.15
N ARG A 93 -12.62 3.70 44.84
CA ARG A 93 -12.05 3.97 46.17
C ARG A 93 -11.17 5.22 46.19
N GLN A 94 -10.43 5.46 45.10
CA GLN A 94 -9.57 6.63 44.92
C GLN A 94 -10.33 7.87 44.40
N GLY A 95 -11.67 7.85 44.38
CA GLY A 95 -12.51 8.96 43.89
C GLY A 95 -12.46 9.17 42.38
N ARG A 96 -11.96 8.19 41.60
CA ARG A 96 -11.83 8.27 40.15
C ARG A 96 -12.87 7.38 39.47
N THR A 97 -13.91 8.01 38.91
CA THR A 97 -14.96 7.30 38.17
C THR A 97 -14.55 7.10 36.72
N LEU A 98 -14.51 5.85 36.26
CA LEU A 98 -14.26 5.51 34.85
C LEU A 98 -15.60 5.33 34.12
N TYR A 99 -15.99 6.33 33.31
CA TYR A 99 -17.21 6.31 32.52
C TYR A 99 -17.17 5.19 31.46
N GLY A 100 -18.28 4.45 31.33
CA GLY A 100 -18.42 3.31 30.41
C GLY A 100 -18.18 1.92 31.03
N PHE A 101 -17.84 1.85 32.33
CA PHE A 101 -17.59 0.58 33.05
C PHE A 101 -18.38 0.44 34.37
N GLY A 102 -19.21 1.44 34.72
CA GLY A 102 -19.88 1.53 36.02
C GLY A 102 -21.12 0.66 36.22
N ASP A 103 -21.66 0.04 35.15
CA ASP A 103 -23.00 -0.56 35.15
C ASP A 103 -22.99 -2.01 34.63
N MET A 104 -22.13 -2.85 35.22
CA MET A 104 -22.00 -4.29 34.89
C MET A 104 -22.69 -5.20 35.92
N SER A 105 -23.36 -4.65 36.93
CA SER A 105 -24.14 -5.42 37.92
C SER A 105 -25.60 -5.64 37.50
N GLY A 106 -26.05 -5.06 36.39
CA GLY A 106 -27.38 -5.28 35.81
C GLY A 106 -27.35 -6.33 34.72
N ARG A 107 -28.16 -7.38 34.87
CA ARG A 107 -28.50 -8.38 33.83
C ARG A 107 -28.84 -7.65 32.51
N GLY A 108 -27.93 -7.65 31.53
CA GLY A 108 -28.10 -6.85 30.32
C GLY A 108 -27.27 -7.35 29.15
N LYS A 109 -27.85 -8.27 28.37
CA LYS A 109 -27.41 -8.78 27.06
C LYS A 109 -25.95 -9.20 26.98
N GLY A 110 -25.75 -10.52 27.04
CA GLY A 110 -24.51 -11.20 26.69
C GLY A 110 -23.87 -10.54 25.47
N GLY A 111 -22.70 -9.96 25.69
CA GLY A 111 -21.88 -9.41 24.64
C GLY A 111 -21.75 -10.48 23.57
N LYS A 112 -22.27 -10.20 22.37
CA LYS A 112 -21.90 -10.94 21.16
C LYS A 112 -20.39 -11.03 21.22
N GLY A 113 -19.90 -12.26 21.42
CA GLY A 113 -18.49 -12.54 21.32
C GLY A 113 -17.97 -11.86 20.07
N LEU A 114 -16.74 -11.35 20.14
CA LEU A 114 -15.99 -10.90 18.99
C LEU A 114 -15.84 -12.10 18.04
N GLY A 115 -16.92 -12.37 17.31
CA GLY A 115 -16.94 -13.23 16.16
C GLY A 115 -15.87 -12.68 15.25
N LYS A 116 -15.10 -13.59 14.68
CA LYS A 116 -14.16 -13.31 13.60
C LYS A 116 -14.93 -12.85 12.35
N GLY A 117 -15.67 -11.75 12.47
CA GLY A 117 -16.17 -10.98 11.34
C GLY A 117 -14.98 -10.20 10.83
N GLY A 118 -14.24 -10.80 9.90
CA GLY A 118 -13.28 -10.05 9.09
C GLY A 118 -13.98 -8.79 8.61
N ALA A 119 -13.37 -7.64 8.88
CA ALA A 119 -13.90 -6.35 8.47
C ALA A 119 -14.37 -6.47 7.02
N LYS A 120 -15.69 -6.40 6.78
CA LYS A 120 -16.23 -6.32 5.43
C LYS A 120 -15.65 -5.04 4.86
N ARG A 121 -14.58 -5.17 4.07
CA ARG A 121 -14.03 -4.09 3.26
C ARG A 121 -15.20 -3.62 2.40
N HIS A 122 -15.76 -2.47 2.74
CA HIS A 122 -16.66 -1.76 1.84
C HIS A 122 -15.97 -1.71 0.47
N ARG A 123 -16.64 -2.25 -0.55
CA ARG A 123 -16.16 -2.20 -1.94
C ARG A 123 -15.91 -0.73 -2.24
N LYS A 124 -14.64 -0.36 -2.34
CA LYS A 124 -14.23 1.02 -2.56
C LYS A 124 -14.84 1.41 -3.91
N VAL A 125 -15.83 2.29 -3.89
CA VAL A 125 -16.43 2.83 -5.12
C VAL A 125 -15.29 3.40 -5.95
N LEU A 126 -15.06 2.77 -7.11
CA LEU A 126 -13.91 3.07 -7.94
C LEU A 126 -14.21 4.39 -8.66
N ARG A 127 -13.89 5.52 -8.04
CA ARG A 127 -13.96 6.81 -8.73
C ARG A 127 -12.87 6.84 -9.81
N ASP A 128 -13.24 7.28 -11.01
CA ASP A 128 -12.44 7.39 -12.25
C ASP A 128 -11.28 8.39 -12.17
N ASN A 129 -10.62 8.46 -11.02
CA ASN A 129 -9.50 9.35 -10.80
C ASN A 129 -8.26 8.76 -11.49
N ILE A 130 -8.21 9.07 -12.79
CA ILE A 130 -7.08 9.11 -13.73
C ILE A 130 -5.84 9.84 -13.16
N GLN A 131 -6.00 10.57 -12.04
CA GLN A 131 -4.96 11.24 -11.25
C GLN A 131 -3.87 10.32 -10.66
N GLY A 132 -3.93 9.00 -10.88
CA GLY A 132 -2.88 8.06 -10.46
C GLY A 132 -1.52 8.35 -11.09
N ILE A 133 -1.49 8.94 -12.29
CA ILE A 133 -0.27 9.48 -12.89
C ILE A 133 -0.05 10.90 -12.38
N THR A 134 0.72 11.00 -11.31
CA THR A 134 1.01 12.30 -10.68
C THR A 134 1.76 13.22 -11.66
N LYS A 135 1.45 14.52 -11.68
CA LYS A 135 2.19 15.52 -12.49
C LYS A 135 3.72 15.40 -12.32
N PRO A 136 4.26 15.10 -11.12
CA PRO A 136 5.69 14.82 -10.92
C PRO A 136 6.22 13.59 -11.67
N ALA A 137 5.44 12.51 -11.82
CA ALA A 137 5.88 11.31 -12.56
C ALA A 137 6.09 11.63 -14.05
N ILE A 138 5.11 12.29 -14.66
CA ILE A 138 5.20 12.76 -16.06
C ILE A 138 6.36 13.74 -16.22
N ARG A 139 6.54 14.67 -15.26
CA ARG A 139 7.65 15.62 -15.28
C ARG A 139 9.01 14.93 -15.20
N ARG A 140 9.21 13.96 -14.29
CA ARG A 140 10.48 13.23 -14.17
C ARG A 140 10.83 12.45 -15.43
N LEU A 141 9.84 11.81 -16.06
CA LEU A 141 10.01 11.05 -17.28
C LEU A 141 10.31 11.95 -18.48
N ALA A 142 9.55 13.04 -18.65
CA ALA A 142 9.83 14.02 -19.68
C ALA A 142 11.25 14.61 -19.52
N ARG A 143 11.69 14.89 -18.29
CA ARG A 143 13.06 15.35 -18.03
C ARG A 143 14.12 14.32 -18.44
N ARG A 144 13.85 13.02 -18.29
CA ARG A 144 14.71 11.93 -18.80
C ARG A 144 14.79 11.92 -20.32
N GLY A 145 13.70 12.27 -21.00
CA GLY A 145 13.64 12.43 -22.46
C GLY A 145 14.25 13.73 -23.01
N GLY A 146 14.84 14.60 -22.18
CA GLY A 146 15.46 15.85 -22.61
C GLY A 146 14.56 17.10 -22.57
N VAL A 147 13.35 16.97 -22.02
CA VAL A 147 12.32 18.02 -22.09
C VAL A 147 12.60 19.19 -21.14
N LYS A 148 12.75 20.41 -21.69
CA LYS A 148 13.06 21.62 -20.90
C LYS A 148 11.83 22.30 -20.27
N ARG A 149 10.71 22.41 -20.97
CA ARG A 149 9.44 22.95 -20.46
C ARG A 149 8.26 22.10 -20.97
N ILE A 150 7.23 21.97 -20.13
CA ILE A 150 6.05 21.12 -20.41
C ILE A 150 4.81 21.98 -20.21
N SER A 151 3.95 22.07 -21.23
CA SER A 151 2.65 22.73 -21.12
C SER A 151 1.71 22.00 -20.15
N GLY A 152 0.81 22.74 -19.50
CA GLY A 152 -0.18 22.20 -18.56
C GLY A 152 -1.14 21.17 -19.19
N LEU A 153 -1.44 21.34 -20.49
CA LEU A 153 -2.37 20.49 -21.24
C LEU A 153 -1.82 19.07 -21.47
N ILE A 154 -0.49 18.93 -21.52
CA ILE A 154 0.20 17.65 -21.75
C ILE A 154 -0.12 16.65 -20.65
N TYR A 155 -0.31 17.12 -19.42
CA TYR A 155 -0.57 16.22 -18.30
C TYR A 155 -1.88 15.45 -18.49
N GLU A 156 -2.91 16.08 -19.05
CA GLU A 156 -4.21 15.44 -19.26
C GLU A 156 -4.22 14.58 -20.53
N GLU A 157 -3.59 15.06 -21.59
CA GLU A 157 -3.47 14.32 -22.84
C GLU A 157 -2.67 13.03 -22.68
N THR A 158 -1.53 13.10 -21.98
CA THR A 158 -0.68 11.93 -21.72
C THR A 158 -1.41 10.89 -20.87
N ARG A 159 -2.31 11.32 -19.99
CA ARG A 159 -3.17 10.42 -19.20
C ARG A 159 -4.23 9.74 -20.06
N GLY A 160 -4.85 10.47 -20.99
CA GLY A 160 -5.81 9.93 -21.95
C GLY A 160 -5.17 8.85 -22.84
N VAL A 161 -4.01 9.16 -23.43
CA VAL A 161 -3.24 8.22 -24.26
C VAL A 161 -2.88 6.95 -23.49
N LEU A 162 -2.43 7.08 -22.23
CA LEU A 162 -2.08 5.90 -21.45
C LEU A 162 -3.30 5.04 -21.08
N LYS A 163 -4.45 5.67 -20.84
CA LYS A 163 -5.69 4.96 -20.54
C LYS A 163 -6.05 4.01 -21.67
N VAL A 164 -6.08 4.51 -22.91
CA VAL A 164 -6.33 3.69 -24.10
C VAL A 164 -5.33 2.52 -24.20
N PHE A 165 -4.06 2.81 -23.92
CA PHE A 165 -3.01 1.80 -23.94
C PHE A 165 -3.24 0.66 -22.98
N LEU A 166 -3.53 0.99 -21.72
CA LEU A 166 -3.76 0.00 -20.71
C LEU A 166 -5.07 -0.75 -20.94
N GLU A 167 -6.12 -0.07 -21.37
CA GLU A 167 -7.39 -0.72 -21.69
C GLU A 167 -7.21 -1.76 -22.79
N ASN A 168 -6.50 -1.45 -23.87
CA ASN A 168 -6.31 -2.38 -24.96
C ASN A 168 -5.48 -3.60 -24.55
N VAL A 169 -4.35 -3.39 -23.86
CA VAL A 169 -3.52 -4.50 -23.35
C VAL A 169 -4.28 -5.34 -22.33
N ILE A 170 -5.10 -4.72 -21.48
CA ILE A 170 -5.89 -5.43 -20.49
C ILE A 170 -7.02 -6.21 -21.15
N ARG A 171 -7.73 -5.65 -22.14
CA ARG A 171 -8.76 -6.37 -22.92
C ARG A 171 -8.14 -7.62 -23.56
N ASP A 172 -7.04 -7.45 -24.29
CA ASP A 172 -6.32 -8.57 -24.92
C ASP A 172 -5.91 -9.63 -23.88
N ALA A 173 -5.30 -9.20 -22.75
CA ALA A 173 -4.87 -10.13 -21.71
C ALA A 173 -6.04 -10.85 -21.02
N VAL A 174 -7.20 -10.19 -20.86
CA VAL A 174 -8.38 -10.82 -20.29
C VAL A 174 -9.02 -11.79 -21.29
N THR A 175 -9.04 -11.49 -22.58
CA THR A 175 -9.48 -12.46 -23.60
C THR A 175 -8.70 -13.77 -23.51
N TYR A 176 -7.37 -13.73 -23.39
CA TYR A 176 -6.55 -14.93 -23.17
C TYR A 176 -6.87 -15.64 -21.84
N THR A 177 -7.22 -14.88 -20.81
CA THR A 177 -7.58 -15.40 -19.48
C THR A 177 -8.95 -16.10 -19.50
N GLU A 178 -9.92 -15.55 -20.25
CA GLU A 178 -11.25 -16.10 -20.47
C GLU A 178 -11.20 -17.37 -21.32
N HIS A 179 -10.41 -17.39 -22.40
CA HIS A 179 -10.16 -18.60 -23.18
C HIS A 179 -9.58 -19.74 -22.34
N ALA A 180 -8.72 -19.41 -21.36
CA ALA A 180 -8.15 -20.37 -20.43
C ALA A 180 -9.07 -20.72 -19.23
N LYS A 181 -10.32 -20.23 -19.21
CA LYS A 181 -11.30 -20.41 -18.12
C LYS A 181 -10.77 -19.99 -16.73
N ARG A 182 -9.86 -19.02 -16.69
CA ARG A 182 -9.27 -18.49 -15.45
C ARG A 182 -9.95 -17.16 -15.09
N LYS A 183 -9.96 -16.81 -13.80
CA LYS A 183 -10.41 -15.49 -13.30
C LYS A 183 -9.25 -14.55 -12.95
N THR A 184 -8.01 -14.96 -13.21
CA THR A 184 -6.80 -14.21 -12.86
C THR A 184 -5.85 -14.14 -14.05
N VAL A 185 -5.51 -12.91 -14.45
CA VAL A 185 -4.53 -12.59 -15.47
C VAL A 185 -3.13 -12.95 -14.97
N THR A 186 -2.49 -13.87 -15.67
CA THR A 186 -1.12 -14.33 -15.41
C THR A 186 -0.11 -13.56 -16.24
N ALA A 187 1.18 -13.74 -15.93
CA ALA A 187 2.25 -13.09 -16.67
C ALA A 187 2.23 -13.49 -18.15
N MET A 188 1.86 -14.73 -18.47
CA MET A 188 1.81 -15.22 -19.84
C MET A 188 0.72 -14.52 -20.65
N ASP A 189 -0.47 -14.33 -20.06
CA ASP A 189 -1.58 -13.65 -20.75
C ASP A 189 -1.19 -12.21 -21.15
N VAL A 190 -0.48 -11.50 -20.28
CA VAL A 190 0.07 -10.17 -20.58
C VAL A 190 1.16 -10.22 -21.65
N VAL A 191 2.06 -11.21 -21.60
CA VAL A 191 3.12 -11.38 -22.59
C VAL A 191 2.55 -11.69 -23.97
N TYR A 192 1.53 -12.55 -24.07
CA TYR A 192 0.86 -12.85 -25.32
C TYR A 192 0.12 -11.63 -25.89
N ALA A 193 -0.59 -10.89 -25.04
CA ALA A 193 -1.21 -9.62 -25.43
C ALA A 193 -0.19 -8.62 -26.00
N LEU A 194 0.97 -8.48 -25.36
CA LEU A 194 2.02 -7.57 -25.81
C LEU A 194 2.72 -8.05 -27.09
N LYS A 195 2.93 -9.36 -27.24
CA LYS A 195 3.51 -9.95 -28.45
C LYS A 195 2.60 -9.74 -29.67
N ARG A 196 1.29 -9.85 -29.49
CA ARG A 196 0.29 -9.56 -30.54
C ARG A 196 0.34 -8.10 -31.02
N GLN A 197 0.70 -7.17 -30.13
CA GLN A 197 0.88 -5.75 -30.47
C GLN A 197 2.23 -5.44 -31.15
N GLY A 198 2.98 -6.46 -31.60
CA GLY A 198 4.29 -6.31 -32.23
C GLY A 198 5.39 -5.85 -31.27
N ARG A 199 5.19 -5.99 -29.95
CA ARG A 199 6.15 -5.53 -28.93
C ARG A 199 6.86 -6.71 -28.30
N THR A 200 8.13 -6.86 -28.66
CA THR A 200 9.06 -7.77 -27.98
C THR A 200 9.51 -7.14 -26.67
N LEU A 201 8.95 -7.61 -25.56
CA LEU A 201 9.56 -7.37 -24.26
C LEU A 201 10.79 -8.26 -24.13
N ILE A 202 11.97 -7.66 -23.97
CA ILE A 202 13.14 -8.36 -23.43
C ILE A 202 12.76 -8.71 -21.99
N MET A 203 12.45 -9.99 -21.75
CA MET A 203 12.30 -10.48 -20.40
C MET A 203 13.68 -10.37 -19.72
N PRO A 204 13.79 -9.75 -18.53
CA PRO A 204 14.91 -10.10 -17.68
C PRO A 204 14.79 -11.60 -17.42
N GLU A 205 15.81 -12.37 -17.83
CA GLU A 205 15.91 -13.77 -17.44
C GLU A 205 15.61 -13.89 -15.94
N PRO A 206 14.89 -14.94 -15.50
CA PRO A 206 14.80 -15.20 -14.08
C PRO A 206 16.23 -15.32 -13.58
N ALA A 207 16.69 -14.36 -12.77
CA ALA A 207 17.99 -14.42 -12.13
C ALA A 207 18.11 -15.83 -11.54
N LYS A 208 19.01 -16.64 -12.10
CA LYS A 208 19.23 -18.02 -11.68
C LYS A 208 19.30 -18.00 -10.17
N SER A 209 18.34 -18.65 -9.52
CA SER A 209 18.36 -18.81 -8.07
C SER A 209 19.64 -19.57 -7.75
N ALA A 210 20.64 -18.85 -7.24
CA ALA A 210 21.86 -19.46 -6.76
C ALA A 210 21.48 -20.59 -5.79
N PRO A 211 22.08 -21.79 -5.91
CA PRO A 211 21.73 -22.90 -5.05
C PRO A 211 22.01 -22.50 -3.60
N LYS A 212 20.98 -22.56 -2.76
CA LYS A 212 21.13 -22.42 -1.30
C LYS A 212 21.92 -23.63 -0.80
N LYS A 213 23.25 -23.55 -0.84
CA LYS A 213 24.15 -24.50 -0.19
C LYS A 213 24.33 -24.05 1.27
N GLY A 214 23.90 -24.92 2.17
CA GLY A 214 24.28 -25.04 3.58
C GLY A 214 24.68 -23.77 4.34
N SER A 215 23.79 -23.31 5.22
CA SER A 215 24.16 -22.43 6.32
C SER A 215 25.11 -23.15 7.29
N LYS A 216 26.42 -22.97 7.12
CA LYS A 216 27.37 -23.05 8.23
C LYS A 216 27.74 -21.64 8.66
N LYS A 217 27.45 -21.35 9.92
CA LYS A 217 27.87 -20.15 10.65
C LYS A 217 29.39 -19.99 10.51
N ALA A 218 29.83 -18.83 10.04
CA ALA A 218 31.13 -18.28 10.37
C ALA A 218 30.92 -16.82 10.74
N VAL A 219 31.21 -16.50 12.00
CA VAL A 219 31.20 -15.14 12.54
C VAL A 219 32.48 -14.49 12.06
N THR A 220 32.38 -13.48 11.19
CA THR A 220 33.45 -12.50 11.00
C THR A 220 32.90 -11.12 11.31
N LYS A 221 33.38 -10.57 12.44
CA LYS A 221 33.25 -9.17 12.78
C LYS A 221 33.86 -8.35 11.66
N THR A 222 33.16 -7.35 11.16
CA THR A 222 33.83 -6.22 10.50
C THR A 222 33.13 -4.92 10.85
N ALA A 223 33.99 -4.02 11.32
CA ALA A 223 33.79 -2.67 11.80
C ALA A 223 32.71 -1.85 11.09
N GLY A 224 32.01 -1.05 11.91
CA GLY A 224 31.05 -0.07 11.44
C GLY A 224 31.68 0.96 10.52
N LYS A 225 31.07 1.12 9.33
CA LYS A 225 31.10 2.37 8.60
C LYS A 225 29.70 2.97 8.59
N THR A 226 29.60 4.12 9.24
CA THR A 226 28.47 5.05 9.33
C THR A 226 28.13 5.62 7.94
N GLY A 227 27.56 4.79 7.07
CA GLY A 227 26.94 5.23 5.83
C GLY A 227 25.45 5.50 6.04
N LYS A 228 25.01 6.75 5.93
CA LYS A 228 23.59 7.11 5.77
C LYS A 228 23.00 6.18 4.70
N LYS A 229 22.11 5.25 5.09
CA LYS A 229 21.34 4.43 4.14
C LYS A 229 20.66 5.38 3.17
N ARG A 230 21.17 5.47 1.93
CA ARG A 230 20.50 6.16 0.82
C ARG A 230 19.06 5.67 0.83
N LYS A 231 18.10 6.58 1.08
CA LYS A 231 16.67 6.26 0.99
C LYS A 231 16.47 5.66 -0.39
N ARG A 232 16.17 4.35 -0.44
CA ARG A 232 15.90 3.65 -1.68
C ARG A 232 14.75 4.41 -2.34
N SER A 233 15.01 5.03 -3.49
CA SER A 233 13.99 5.75 -4.25
C SER A 233 12.80 4.81 -4.41
N ARG A 234 11.61 5.27 -3.99
CA ARG A 234 10.39 4.48 -4.03
C ARG A 234 10.18 4.11 -5.50
N LYS A 235 10.34 2.82 -5.86
CA LYS A 235 10.02 2.33 -7.21
C LYS A 235 8.60 2.80 -7.52
N GLU A 236 8.49 3.70 -8.48
CA GLU A 236 7.21 4.21 -8.94
C GLU A 236 6.44 3.03 -9.50
N SER A 237 5.26 2.80 -8.93
CA SER A 237 4.42 1.68 -9.29
C SER A 237 3.11 2.23 -9.83
N TYR A 238 2.83 1.92 -11.09
CA TYR A 238 1.54 2.16 -11.73
C TYR A 238 0.51 1.11 -11.34
N ALA A 239 0.79 0.24 -10.35
CA ALA A 239 -0.07 -0.88 -9.98
C ALA A 239 -1.48 -0.46 -9.58
N ILE A 240 -1.63 0.69 -8.91
CA ILE A 240 -2.96 1.23 -8.55
C ILE A 240 -3.73 1.61 -9.83
N TYR A 241 -3.04 2.17 -10.82
CA TYR A 241 -3.65 2.60 -12.07
C TYR A 241 -4.03 1.40 -12.94
N VAL A 242 -3.11 0.45 -13.13
CA VAL A 242 -3.38 -0.82 -13.83
C VAL A 242 -4.55 -1.56 -13.18
N TYR A 243 -4.62 -1.59 -11.84
CA TYR A 243 -5.73 -2.21 -11.12
C TYR A 243 -7.05 -1.47 -11.34
N LYS A 244 -7.05 -0.14 -11.39
CA LYS A 244 -8.27 0.63 -11.66
C LYS A 244 -8.79 0.38 -13.07
N VAL A 245 -7.92 0.45 -14.07
CA VAL A 245 -8.29 0.17 -15.47
C VAL A 245 -8.79 -1.26 -15.61
N LEU A 246 -8.13 -2.23 -14.97
CA LEU A 246 -8.59 -3.62 -14.96
C LEU A 246 -10.01 -3.75 -14.40
N LYS A 247 -10.34 -3.04 -13.33
CA LYS A 247 -11.68 -3.08 -12.74
C LYS A 247 -12.74 -2.30 -13.51
N GLN A 248 -12.35 -1.35 -14.35
CA GLN A 248 -13.26 -0.69 -15.29
C GLN A 248 -13.63 -1.62 -16.45
N VAL A 249 -12.65 -2.37 -16.99
CA VAL A 249 -12.89 -3.28 -18.12
C VAL A 249 -13.50 -4.60 -17.65
N HIS A 250 -12.98 -5.21 -16.57
CA HIS A 250 -13.45 -6.49 -16.02
C HIS A 250 -13.50 -6.48 -14.48
N PRO A 251 -14.67 -6.21 -13.86
CA PRO A 251 -14.83 -6.09 -12.42
C PRO A 251 -14.45 -7.35 -11.62
N ASP A 252 -14.63 -8.54 -12.19
CA ASP A 252 -14.46 -9.82 -11.49
C ASP A 252 -13.08 -10.45 -11.69
N THR A 253 -12.24 -9.87 -12.55
CA THR A 253 -10.94 -10.43 -12.91
C THR A 253 -9.82 -9.88 -12.02
N GLY A 254 -8.95 -10.76 -11.53
CA GLY A 254 -7.73 -10.42 -10.78
C GLY A 254 -6.49 -10.36 -11.68
N ILE A 255 -5.40 -9.76 -11.21
CA ILE A 255 -4.10 -9.77 -11.89
C ILE A 255 -3.02 -10.26 -10.94
N SER A 256 -2.17 -11.18 -11.40
CA SER A 256 -1.06 -11.72 -10.62
C SER A 256 0.04 -10.68 -10.38
N SER A 257 0.83 -10.84 -9.31
CA SER A 257 1.95 -9.92 -9.00
C SER A 257 3.02 -9.90 -10.08
N LYS A 258 3.30 -11.05 -10.72
CA LYS A 258 4.24 -11.17 -11.83
C LYS A 258 3.72 -10.44 -13.08
N ALA A 259 2.43 -10.61 -13.41
CA ALA A 259 1.79 -9.85 -14.49
C ALA A 259 1.81 -8.34 -14.23
N MET A 260 1.53 -7.93 -12.98
CA MET A 260 1.58 -6.53 -12.58
C MET A 260 3.00 -5.94 -12.74
N GLY A 261 4.04 -6.73 -12.46
CA GLY A 261 5.43 -6.32 -12.71
C GLY A 261 5.71 -6.04 -14.19
N ILE A 262 5.24 -6.92 -15.08
CA ILE A 262 5.37 -6.77 -16.53
C ILE A 262 4.60 -5.53 -17.02
N MET A 263 3.35 -5.35 -16.57
CA MET A 263 2.54 -4.17 -16.88
C MET A 263 3.21 -2.87 -16.44
N ASN A 264 3.85 -2.87 -15.27
CA ASN A 264 4.57 -1.69 -14.78
C ASN A 264 5.79 -1.35 -15.63
N SER A 265 6.55 -2.35 -16.08
CA SER A 265 7.68 -2.13 -17.00
C SER A 265 7.20 -1.66 -18.36
N PHE A 266 6.13 -2.26 -18.89
CA PHE A 266 5.51 -1.87 -20.15
C PHE A 266 5.08 -0.40 -20.16
N VAL A 267 4.38 0.05 -19.12
CA VAL A 267 3.98 1.47 -19.00
C VAL A 267 5.19 2.39 -19.06
N ASN A 268 6.29 2.06 -18.36
CA ASN A 268 7.49 2.88 -18.40
C ASN A 268 8.13 2.94 -19.79
N ASP A 269 8.23 1.82 -20.51
CA ASP A 269 8.77 1.77 -21.87
C ASP A 269 7.97 2.67 -22.83
N ILE A 270 6.64 2.62 -22.77
CA ILE A 270 5.80 3.48 -23.63
C ILE A 270 5.95 4.95 -23.30
N PHE A 271 6.03 5.30 -22.02
CA PHE A 271 6.30 6.67 -21.63
C PHE A 271 7.64 7.19 -22.12
N GLU A 272 8.70 6.38 -22.00
CA GLU A 272 10.03 6.77 -22.43
C GLU A 272 10.08 6.96 -23.95
N ARG A 273 9.43 6.07 -24.71
CA ARG A 273 9.32 6.21 -26.17
C ARG A 273 8.56 7.48 -26.57
N ILE A 274 7.38 7.73 -25.99
CA ILE A 274 6.58 8.94 -26.30
C ILE A 274 7.35 10.20 -25.90
N ALA A 275 7.98 10.22 -24.72
CA ALA A 275 8.75 11.36 -24.27
C ALA A 275 9.98 11.63 -25.13
N GLY A 276 10.70 10.58 -25.55
CA GLY A 276 11.84 10.70 -26.46
C GLY A 276 11.42 11.24 -27.83
N GLU A 277 10.34 10.70 -28.40
CA GLU A 277 9.80 11.17 -29.69
C GLU A 277 9.32 12.62 -29.62
N ALA A 278 8.55 12.97 -28.59
CA ALA A 278 8.07 14.33 -28.39
C ALA A 278 9.21 15.33 -28.18
N SER A 279 10.30 14.91 -27.51
CA SER A 279 11.49 15.74 -27.36
C SER A 279 12.21 15.96 -28.69
N ARG A 280 12.36 14.91 -29.51
CA ARG A 280 12.92 15.03 -30.87
C ARG A 280 12.12 16.02 -31.71
N LEU A 281 10.79 15.88 -31.75
CA LEU A 281 9.89 16.79 -32.46
C LEU A 281 10.00 18.24 -31.98
N THR A 282 10.17 18.43 -30.67
CA THR A 282 10.33 19.77 -30.08
C THR A 282 11.66 20.42 -30.49
N HIS A 283 12.73 19.62 -30.58
CA HIS A 283 14.04 20.07 -31.07
C HIS A 283 14.01 20.40 -32.57
N TYR A 284 13.34 19.60 -33.40
CA TYR A 284 13.15 19.90 -34.82
C TYR A 284 12.45 21.25 -35.02
N ASN A 285 11.43 21.54 -34.21
CA ASN A 285 10.69 22.80 -34.25
C ASN A 285 11.43 23.98 -33.59
N LYS A 286 12.68 23.79 -33.12
CA LYS A 286 13.48 24.79 -32.37
C LYS A 286 12.76 25.38 -31.16
N ARG A 287 11.80 24.63 -30.58
CA ARG A 287 11.07 25.03 -29.37
C ARG A 287 11.73 24.43 -28.13
N SER A 288 11.54 25.06 -26.98
CA SER A 288 12.01 24.55 -25.68
C SER A 288 10.88 24.00 -24.80
N THR A 289 9.63 24.15 -25.28
CA THR A 289 8.40 23.75 -24.60
C THR A 289 7.66 22.72 -25.44
N ILE A 290 7.39 21.55 -24.86
CA ILE A 290 6.50 20.57 -25.50
C ILE A 290 5.08 21.08 -25.37
N THR A 291 4.31 20.95 -26.46
CA THR A 291 2.88 21.19 -26.53
C THR A 291 2.11 19.91 -26.84
N SER A 292 0.79 19.98 -26.78
CA SER A 292 -0.10 18.88 -27.15
C SER A 292 0.16 18.35 -28.57
N ARG A 293 0.56 19.23 -29.50
CA ARG A 293 0.84 18.87 -30.88
C ARG A 293 1.98 17.86 -30.99
N GLU A 294 3.09 18.07 -30.28
CA GLU A 294 4.23 17.14 -30.33
C GLU A 294 3.88 15.78 -29.71
N ILE A 295 3.00 15.74 -28.71
CA ILE A 295 2.52 14.49 -28.12
C ILE A 295 1.59 13.73 -29.08
N GLN A 296 0.66 14.42 -29.74
CA GLN A 296 -0.23 13.80 -30.73
C GLN A 296 0.56 13.23 -31.91
N THR A 297 1.53 13.98 -32.41
CA THR A 297 2.41 13.51 -33.49
C THR A 297 3.27 12.33 -33.03
N ALA A 298 3.87 12.40 -31.83
CA ALA A 298 4.64 11.29 -31.27
C ALA A 298 3.80 10.00 -31.13
N VAL A 299 2.55 10.13 -30.70
CA VAL A 299 1.60 9.00 -30.60
C VAL A 299 1.27 8.43 -31.98
N ARG A 300 1.09 9.26 -33.01
CA ARG A 300 0.86 8.80 -34.38
C ARG A 300 2.08 8.10 -34.99
N LEU A 301 3.29 8.52 -34.62
CA LEU A 301 4.53 7.90 -35.10
C LEU A 301 4.81 6.56 -34.42
N LEU A 302 4.47 6.42 -33.14
CA LEU A 302 4.80 5.22 -32.37
C LEU A 302 3.77 4.10 -32.48
N LEU A 303 2.53 4.42 -32.89
CA LEU A 303 1.39 3.50 -32.79
C LEU A 303 0.78 3.14 -34.14
N PRO A 304 0.28 1.90 -34.30
CA PRO A 304 -0.46 1.49 -35.49
C PRO A 304 -1.77 2.28 -35.63
N GLY A 305 -2.19 2.52 -36.87
CA GLY A 305 -3.15 3.57 -37.26
C GLY A 305 -4.44 3.67 -36.42
N GLU A 306 -5.17 2.57 -36.21
CA GLU A 306 -6.41 2.61 -35.41
C GLU A 306 -6.16 2.95 -33.94
N LEU A 307 -5.11 2.39 -33.36
CA LEU A 307 -4.70 2.66 -31.99
C LEU A 307 -4.27 4.12 -31.81
N ALA A 308 -3.53 4.65 -32.79
CA ALA A 308 -3.12 6.05 -32.81
C ALA A 308 -4.34 7.00 -32.85
N LYS A 309 -5.30 6.74 -33.74
CA LYS A 309 -6.53 7.55 -33.87
C LYS A 309 -7.33 7.58 -32.56
N HIS A 310 -7.53 6.42 -31.94
CA HIS A 310 -8.26 6.32 -30.68
C HIS A 310 -7.51 7.00 -29.53
N ALA A 311 -6.19 6.79 -29.42
CA ALA A 311 -5.36 7.42 -28.40
C ALA A 311 -5.37 8.96 -28.52
N VAL A 312 -5.29 9.49 -29.74
CA VAL A 312 -5.37 10.93 -30.00
C VAL A 312 -6.76 11.48 -29.64
N SER A 313 -7.85 10.80 -30.05
CA SER A 313 -9.22 11.22 -29.73
C SER A 313 -9.46 11.31 -28.21
N GLU A 314 -9.05 10.29 -27.45
CA GLU A 314 -9.16 10.30 -25.99
C GLU A 314 -8.28 11.37 -25.35
N GLY A 315 -7.08 11.61 -25.90
CA GLY A 315 -6.21 12.71 -25.52
C GLY A 315 -6.88 14.07 -25.69
N THR A 316 -7.50 14.32 -26.86
CA THR A 316 -8.22 15.57 -27.15
C THR A 316 -9.41 15.76 -26.23
N LYS A 317 -10.23 14.72 -26.00
CA LYS A 317 -11.35 14.77 -25.03
C LYS A 317 -10.89 15.16 -23.63
N ALA A 318 -9.76 14.60 -23.17
CA ALA A 318 -9.20 14.93 -21.87
C ALA A 318 -8.75 16.39 -21.79
N VAL A 319 -8.19 16.95 -22.87
CA VAL A 319 -7.82 18.36 -22.97
C VAL A 319 -9.05 19.26 -22.96
N THR A 320 -10.07 18.95 -23.77
CA THR A 320 -11.33 19.73 -23.82
C THR A 320 -12.02 19.77 -22.45
N LYS A 321 -12.07 18.63 -21.75
CA LYS A 321 -12.63 18.55 -20.40
C LYS A 321 -11.83 19.39 -19.40
N TYR A 322 -10.51 19.45 -19.55
CA TYR A 322 -9.67 20.27 -18.69
C TYR A 322 -9.89 21.76 -18.93
N THR A 323 -9.96 22.17 -20.20
CA THR A 323 -10.22 23.57 -20.57
C THR A 323 -11.62 24.03 -20.16
N SER A 324 -12.63 23.16 -20.22
CA SER A 324 -14.00 23.49 -19.80
C SER A 324 -14.21 23.49 -18.29
N SER A 325 -13.29 22.90 -17.52
CA SER A 325 -13.36 22.83 -16.04
C SER A 325 -12.59 23.95 -15.34
N LYS A 326 -11.99 24.85 -16.11
CA LYS A 326 -11.18 25.97 -15.64
C LYS A 326 -11.98 27.26 -15.73
#